data_AF-A0A2E5IQL2-F1
#
_entry.id   AF-A0A2E5IQL2-F1
#
_cell.length_a   1.000
_cell.length_b   1.000
_cell.length_c   1.000
_cell.angle_alpha   90.00
_cell.angle_beta   90.00
_cell.angle_gamma   90.00
#
_symmetry.space_group_name_H-M   'P 1'
#
loop_
_entity.id
_entity.type
_entity.pdbx_description
1 polymer ?
#
loop_
_entity_poly.entity_id
_entity_poly.type
_entity_poly.pdbx_seq_one_letter_code
_entity_poly.pdbx_strand_id
1 'polypeptide(L)'
;MVFISYLPLLFFASIPFKTIIKWLFPIKTPQQSPHIKSGSHIILFGLIHLLNFLVGYAGTTITEQLFFYEYPIFNYIGIAMLTIGYFWSFLKQFNPAGNITSFILGILVFYNIHFLWIFPIIAMVLIIITNHIDMGLFLALLTTYSGIIVLDLNETFIIIHTIIVVLFILRKNNSLTSFFSSNPKTLIDQFYNRHPY
;
A
#
# COMPACT_ATOMS: atom_id res chain seq x y z
N MET A 1 -5.43 -28.62 -5.90
CA MET A 1 -4.23 -28.03 -6.55
C MET A 1 -4.29 -26.51 -6.59
N VAL A 2 -5.40 -25.88 -7.01
CA VAL A 2 -5.59 -24.42 -7.06
C VAL A 2 -5.29 -23.69 -5.72
N PHE A 3 -5.64 -24.27 -4.57
CA PHE A 3 -5.33 -23.62 -3.29
C PHE A 3 -3.82 -23.52 -2.97
N ILE A 4 -3.01 -24.44 -3.48
CA ILE A 4 -1.55 -24.44 -3.24
C ILE A 4 -0.87 -23.37 -4.10
N SER A 5 -1.41 -23.01 -5.26
CA SER A 5 -0.81 -21.98 -6.13
C SER A 5 -0.91 -20.57 -5.53
N TYR A 6 -1.73 -20.33 -4.50
CA TYR A 6 -1.76 -19.07 -3.77
C TYR A 6 -0.63 -18.90 -2.74
N LEU A 7 -0.02 -20.00 -2.28
CA LEU A 7 1.08 -19.94 -1.29
C LEU A 7 2.25 -19.11 -1.84
N PRO A 8 2.79 -19.37 -3.05
CA PRO A 8 3.85 -18.55 -3.63
C PRO A 8 3.52 -17.05 -3.70
N LEU A 9 2.27 -16.68 -4.01
CA LEU A 9 1.83 -15.28 -4.04
C LEU A 9 1.90 -14.63 -2.66
N LEU A 10 1.47 -15.37 -1.62
CA LEU A 10 1.52 -14.90 -0.24
C LEU A 10 2.99 -14.74 0.22
N PHE A 11 3.85 -15.71 -0.08
CA PHE A 11 5.29 -15.64 0.20
C PHE A 11 5.96 -14.44 -0.49
N PHE A 12 5.69 -14.25 -1.78
CA PHE A 12 6.24 -13.15 -2.57
C PHE A 12 5.82 -11.79 -2.00
N ALA A 13 4.53 -11.60 -1.72
CA ALA A 13 4.01 -10.36 -1.18
C ALA A 13 4.51 -10.05 0.24
N SER A 14 4.86 -11.06 1.02
CA SER A 14 5.36 -10.89 2.39
C SER A 14 6.80 -10.39 2.47
N ILE A 15 7.56 -10.30 1.37
CA ILE A 15 8.98 -9.94 1.41
C ILE A 15 9.18 -8.48 1.89
N PRO A 16 9.88 -8.24 3.03
CA PRO A 16 10.08 -6.90 3.54
C PRO A 16 11.26 -6.19 2.86
N PHE A 17 11.05 -5.73 1.62
CA PHE A 17 12.11 -5.12 0.78
C PHE A 17 12.88 -3.99 1.46
N LYS A 18 12.23 -3.18 2.31
CA LYS A 18 12.91 -2.14 3.09
C LYS A 18 14.02 -2.71 3.99
N THR A 19 13.78 -3.85 4.62
CA THR A 19 14.77 -4.51 5.49
C THR A 19 15.92 -5.07 4.66
N ILE A 20 15.60 -5.70 3.53
CA ILE A 20 16.59 -6.29 2.62
C ILE A 20 17.52 -5.20 2.04
N ILE A 21 16.96 -4.10 1.55
CA ILE A 21 17.75 -3.01 0.96
C ILE A 21 18.62 -2.34 2.01
N LYS A 22 18.10 -2.11 3.23
CA LYS A 22 18.91 -1.54 4.33
C LYS A 22 20.05 -2.46 4.75
N TRP A 23 19.86 -3.77 4.64
CA TRP A 23 20.92 -4.75 4.90
C TRP A 23 21.97 -4.75 3.78
N LEU A 24 21.54 -4.70 2.50
CA LEU A 24 22.44 -4.63 1.34
C LEU A 24 23.20 -3.29 1.24
N PHE A 25 22.54 -2.19 1.58
CA PHE A 25 23.06 -0.84 1.52
C PHE A 25 22.87 -0.15 2.88
N PRO A 26 23.72 -0.45 3.87
CA PRO A 26 23.63 0.14 5.21
C PRO A 26 24.01 1.62 5.15
N ILE A 27 23.03 2.48 4.88
CA ILE A 27 23.21 3.92 4.97
C ILE A 27 23.19 4.31 6.44
N LYS A 28 24.31 4.82 6.96
CA LYS A 28 24.38 5.39 8.32
C LYS A 28 23.26 6.42 8.48
N THR A 29 22.40 6.22 9.46
CA THR A 29 21.40 7.24 9.85
C THR A 29 22.14 8.55 10.11
N PRO A 30 21.69 9.68 9.56
CA PRO A 30 22.36 10.94 9.75
C PRO A 30 22.33 11.27 11.25
N GLN A 31 23.48 11.16 11.91
CA GLN A 31 23.71 11.80 13.20
C GLN A 31 23.56 13.30 12.96
N GLN A 32 22.48 13.89 13.47
CA GLN A 32 22.25 15.34 13.72
C GLN A 32 23.16 16.31 12.93
N SER A 33 23.27 16.12 11.62
CA SER A 33 24.06 16.97 10.74
C SER A 33 23.08 17.94 10.10
N PRO A 34 23.27 19.27 10.24
CA PRO A 34 22.42 20.26 9.60
C PRO A 34 22.44 20.15 8.07
N HIS A 35 23.42 19.42 7.52
CA HIS A 35 23.50 19.06 6.11
C HIS A 35 23.23 17.57 5.93
N ILE A 36 21.96 17.23 5.74
CA ILE A 36 21.56 15.93 5.20
C ILE A 36 22.24 15.81 3.84
N LYS A 37 23.04 14.75 3.60
CA LYS A 37 23.39 14.31 2.24
C LYS A 37 22.10 13.80 1.56
N SER A 38 21.20 14.73 1.21
CA SER A 38 19.78 14.50 0.95
C SER A 38 19.55 13.60 -0.27
N GLY A 39 20.41 13.67 -1.28
CA GLY A 39 20.31 12.87 -2.49
C GLY A 39 20.25 11.36 -2.21
N SER A 40 21.16 10.84 -1.39
CA SER A 40 21.21 9.40 -1.10
C SER A 40 19.95 8.87 -0.38
N HIS A 41 19.36 9.67 0.51
CA HIS A 41 18.16 9.31 1.24
C HIS A 41 16.89 9.45 0.40
N ILE A 42 16.81 10.47 -0.46
CA ILE A 42 15.69 10.64 -1.39
C ILE A 42 15.68 9.50 -2.41
N ILE A 43 16.85 9.12 -2.94
CA ILE A 43 16.97 8.00 -3.87
C ILE A 43 16.54 6.69 -3.18
N LEU A 44 17.02 6.42 -1.96
CA LEU A 44 16.61 5.23 -1.21
C LEU A 44 15.11 5.23 -0.91
N PHE A 45 14.55 6.39 -0.55
CA PHE A 45 13.12 6.55 -0.34
C PHE A 45 12.34 6.22 -1.61
N GLY A 46 12.72 6.80 -2.75
CA GLY A 46 12.10 6.55 -4.06
C GLY A 46 12.18 5.06 -4.45
N LEU A 47 13.35 4.45 -4.30
CA LEU A 47 13.57 3.02 -4.59
C LEU A 47 12.63 2.12 -3.78
N ILE A 48 12.51 2.38 -2.47
CA ILE A 48 11.63 1.58 -1.61
C ILE A 48 10.15 1.72 -2.04
N HIS A 49 9.72 2.92 -2.41
CA HIS A 49 8.33 3.13 -2.88
C HIS A 49 8.09 2.46 -4.21
N LEU A 50 9.04 2.56 -5.15
CA LEU A 50 8.98 1.88 -6.43
C LEU A 50 8.92 0.36 -6.28
N LEU A 51 9.74 -0.23 -5.41
CA LEU A 51 9.72 -1.67 -5.17
C LEU A 51 8.39 -2.14 -4.58
N ASN A 52 7.84 -1.42 -3.60
CA ASN A 52 6.52 -1.75 -3.05
C ASN A 52 5.41 -1.61 -4.11
N PHE A 53 5.50 -0.62 -5.00
CA PHE A 53 4.62 -0.48 -6.15
C PHE A 53 4.72 -1.67 -7.10
N LEU A 54 5.96 -2.08 -7.44
CA LEU A 54 6.21 -3.23 -8.31
C LEU A 54 5.70 -4.54 -7.70
N VAL A 55 5.74 -4.70 -6.37
CA VAL A 55 5.14 -5.88 -5.71
C VAL A 55 3.63 -5.96 -5.97
N GLY A 56 2.92 -4.83 -5.89
CA GLY A 56 1.50 -4.76 -6.21
C GLY A 56 1.23 -5.01 -7.69
N TYR A 57 1.94 -4.30 -8.56
CA TYR A 57 1.77 -4.41 -10.01
C TYR A 57 2.14 -5.80 -10.54
N ALA A 58 3.38 -6.26 -10.31
CA ALA A 58 3.87 -7.55 -10.77
C ALA A 58 3.14 -8.71 -10.08
N GLY A 59 2.80 -8.58 -8.80
CA GLY A 59 1.98 -9.58 -8.11
C GLY A 59 0.62 -9.78 -8.76
N THR A 60 -0.01 -8.70 -9.23
CA THR A 60 -1.27 -8.76 -9.97
C THR A 60 -1.07 -9.38 -11.35
N THR A 61 -0.01 -9.01 -12.07
CA THR A 61 0.34 -9.64 -13.36
C THR A 61 0.57 -11.15 -13.23
N ILE A 62 1.31 -11.58 -12.21
CA ILE A 62 1.56 -13.01 -11.95
C ILE A 62 0.23 -13.71 -11.62
N THR A 63 -0.64 -13.07 -10.84
CA THR A 63 -1.96 -13.63 -10.49
C THR A 63 -2.81 -13.80 -11.75
N GLU A 64 -2.89 -12.79 -12.62
CA GLU A 64 -3.63 -12.90 -13.87
C GLU A 64 -3.07 -14.01 -14.75
N GLN A 65 -1.74 -14.12 -14.90
CA GLN A 65 -1.13 -15.18 -15.70
C GLN A 65 -1.37 -16.59 -15.14
N LEU A 66 -1.34 -16.74 -13.81
CA LEU A 66 -1.57 -18.04 -13.16
C LEU A 66 -3.01 -18.53 -13.31
N PHE A 67 -3.98 -17.61 -13.35
CA PHE A 67 -5.41 -17.94 -13.34
C PHE A 67 -6.15 -17.51 -14.61
N PHE A 68 -5.44 -17.11 -15.67
CA PHE A 68 -6.02 -16.55 -16.91
C PHE A 68 -7.06 -17.47 -17.55
N TYR A 69 -6.79 -18.77 -17.58
CA TYR A 69 -7.67 -19.78 -18.18
C TYR A 69 -8.71 -20.33 -17.19
N GLU A 70 -8.69 -19.87 -15.94
CA GLU A 70 -9.64 -20.32 -14.92
C GLU A 70 -10.80 -19.33 -14.75
N TYR A 71 -11.79 -19.70 -13.94
CA TYR A 71 -12.93 -18.84 -13.64
C TYR A 71 -12.46 -17.51 -13.00
N PRO A 72 -13.00 -16.34 -13.37
CA PRO A 72 -12.51 -15.02 -12.92
C PRO A 72 -12.38 -14.86 -11.40
N ILE A 73 -13.18 -15.60 -10.63
CA ILE A 73 -13.14 -15.62 -9.17
C ILE A 73 -11.77 -16.03 -8.60
N PHE A 74 -11.01 -16.89 -9.30
CA PHE A 74 -9.69 -17.32 -8.85
C PHE A 74 -8.65 -16.20 -8.93
N ASN A 75 -8.80 -15.28 -9.90
CA ASN A 75 -7.99 -14.07 -9.98
C ASN A 75 -8.30 -13.14 -8.79
N TYR A 76 -9.58 -12.96 -8.46
CA TYR A 76 -9.99 -12.14 -7.30
C TYR A 76 -9.47 -12.69 -5.98
N ILE A 77 -9.55 -14.02 -5.79
CA ILE A 77 -8.97 -14.70 -4.62
C ILE A 77 -7.44 -14.53 -4.59
N GLY A 78 -6.77 -14.62 -5.75
CA GLY A 78 -5.33 -14.42 -5.83
C GLY A 78 -4.89 -13.02 -5.40
N ILE A 79 -5.64 -11.99 -5.79
CA ILE A 79 -5.37 -10.60 -5.38
C ILE A 79 -5.66 -10.40 -3.90
N ALA A 80 -6.70 -11.05 -3.37
CA ALA A 80 -6.96 -11.06 -1.93
C ALA A 80 -5.78 -11.69 -1.16
N MET A 81 -5.27 -12.84 -1.62
CA MET A 81 -4.14 -13.53 -1.02
C MET A 81 -2.84 -12.72 -1.11
N LEU A 82 -2.59 -12.06 -2.25
CA LEU A 82 -1.48 -11.12 -2.42
C LEU A 82 -1.57 -9.97 -1.41
N THR A 83 -2.75 -9.37 -1.28
CA THR A 83 -3.00 -8.26 -0.35
C THR A 83 -2.83 -8.70 1.11
N ILE A 84 -3.34 -9.89 1.47
CA ILE A 84 -3.16 -10.48 2.80
C ILE A 84 -1.67 -10.70 3.09
N GLY A 85 -0.94 -11.32 2.17
CA GLY A 85 0.50 -11.57 2.32
C GLY A 85 1.32 -10.29 2.50
N TYR A 86 0.92 -9.19 1.85
CA TYR A 86 1.57 -7.90 2.00
C TYR A 86 1.20 -7.21 3.33
N PHE A 87 -0.08 -7.27 3.72
CA PHE A 87 -0.61 -6.57 4.88
C PHE A 87 -0.18 -7.19 6.20
N TRP A 88 -0.13 -8.53 6.23
CA TRP A 88 0.25 -9.34 7.38
C TRP A 88 1.43 -10.24 7.01
N SER A 89 2.58 -9.61 6.74
CA SER A 89 3.78 -10.36 6.38
C SER A 89 4.24 -11.23 7.55
N PHE A 90 4.28 -12.55 7.33
CA PHE A 90 4.82 -13.50 8.31
C PHE A 90 6.33 -13.28 8.54
N LEU A 91 7.06 -12.78 7.53
CA LEU A 91 8.48 -12.41 7.64
C LEU A 91 8.71 -11.16 8.50
N LYS A 92 7.65 -10.44 8.86
CA LYS A 92 7.70 -9.22 9.66
C LYS A 92 6.75 -9.27 10.85
N GLN A 93 6.56 -10.44 11.47
CA GLN A 93 5.72 -10.61 12.66
C GLN A 93 4.28 -10.08 12.44
N PHE A 94 3.68 -10.40 11.29
CA PHE A 94 2.34 -9.96 10.88
C PHE A 94 2.18 -8.43 10.73
N ASN A 95 3.28 -7.70 10.65
CA ASN A 95 3.31 -6.31 10.21
C ASN A 95 3.40 -6.23 8.68
N PRO A 96 3.23 -5.03 8.11
CA PRO A 96 3.16 -4.85 6.66
C PRO A 96 4.55 -4.98 6.06
N ALA A 97 4.68 -5.68 4.95
CA ALA A 97 5.97 -5.87 4.26
C ALA A 97 6.65 -4.52 3.96
N GLY A 98 5.87 -3.52 3.51
CA GLY A 98 6.38 -2.19 3.15
C GLY A 98 5.34 -1.08 3.22
N ASN A 99 5.48 -0.08 2.35
CA ASN A 99 4.52 1.01 2.21
C ASN A 99 3.24 0.48 1.52
N ILE A 100 2.11 0.57 2.21
CA ILE A 100 0.80 0.10 1.73
C ILE A 100 0.31 0.92 0.54
N THR A 101 0.45 2.24 0.61
CA THR A 101 -0.05 3.16 -0.40
C THR A 101 0.57 2.87 -1.76
N SER A 102 1.89 2.69 -1.80
CA SER A 102 2.60 2.33 -3.03
C SER A 102 2.16 0.97 -3.57
N PHE A 103 1.97 -0.01 -2.68
CA PHE A 103 1.49 -1.34 -3.06
C PHE A 103 0.08 -1.31 -3.65
N ILE A 104 -0.87 -0.64 -2.99
CA ILE A 104 -2.25 -0.49 -3.49
C ILE A 104 -2.24 0.25 -4.83
N LEU A 105 -1.46 1.33 -4.96
CA LEU A 105 -1.31 2.05 -6.22
C LEU A 105 -0.83 1.11 -7.35
N GLY A 106 0.07 0.17 -7.06
CA GLY A 106 0.52 -0.85 -8.01
C GLY A 106 -0.62 -1.73 -8.53
N ILE A 107 -1.51 -2.19 -7.64
CA ILE A 107 -2.68 -2.98 -8.03
C ILE A 107 -3.65 -2.13 -8.86
N LEU A 108 -3.93 -0.89 -8.44
CA LEU A 108 -4.85 -0.01 -9.17
C LEU A 108 -4.36 0.33 -10.58
N VAL A 109 -3.06 0.63 -10.72
CA VAL A 109 -2.43 0.97 -12.01
C VAL A 109 -2.44 -0.21 -12.97
N PHE A 110 -2.33 -1.45 -12.48
CA PHE A 110 -2.45 -2.63 -13.32
C PHE A 110 -3.79 -2.68 -14.05
N TYR A 111 -4.89 -2.38 -13.35
CA TYR A 111 -6.23 -2.37 -13.95
C TYR A 111 -6.49 -1.10 -14.76
N ASN A 112 -5.97 0.05 -14.33
CA ASN A 112 -6.16 1.29 -15.04
C ASN A 112 -5.03 2.30 -14.75
N ILE A 113 -4.26 2.62 -15.80
CA ILE A 113 -3.09 3.49 -15.73
C ILE A 113 -3.40 4.91 -15.21
N HIS A 114 -4.63 5.40 -15.36
CA HIS A 114 -5.02 6.75 -14.90
C HIS A 114 -4.86 6.90 -13.38
N PHE A 115 -4.95 5.81 -12.61
CA PHE A 115 -4.75 5.83 -11.16
C PHE A 115 -3.33 6.22 -10.74
N LEU A 116 -2.35 6.12 -11.65
CA LEU A 116 -0.99 6.59 -11.40
C LEU A 116 -0.96 8.07 -10.99
N TRP A 117 -1.88 8.86 -11.55
CA TRP A 117 -1.98 10.30 -11.30
C TRP A 117 -3.16 10.64 -10.38
N ILE A 118 -4.32 10.01 -10.62
CA ILE A 118 -5.56 10.33 -9.90
C ILE A 118 -5.45 10.00 -8.40
N PHE A 119 -4.96 8.80 -8.06
CA PHE A 119 -4.95 8.36 -6.67
C PHE A 119 -3.98 9.18 -5.78
N PRO A 120 -2.73 9.45 -6.19
CA PRO A 120 -1.84 10.31 -5.41
C PRO A 120 -2.39 11.73 -5.20
N ILE A 121 -3.04 12.33 -6.20
CA ILE A 121 -3.61 13.68 -6.10
C ILE A 121 -4.76 13.68 -5.08
N ILE A 122 -5.71 12.75 -5.20
CA ILE A 122 -6.85 12.63 -4.27
C ILE A 122 -6.32 12.36 -2.85
N ALA A 123 -5.37 11.43 -2.69
CA ALA A 123 -4.76 11.13 -1.42
C ALA A 123 -4.07 12.35 -0.81
N MET A 124 -3.30 13.10 -1.58
CA MET A 124 -2.65 14.31 -1.11
C MET A 124 -3.66 15.34 -0.60
N VAL A 125 -4.70 15.63 -1.38
CA VAL A 125 -5.76 16.58 -1.01
C VAL A 125 -6.44 16.16 0.28
N LEU A 126 -6.82 14.88 0.40
CA LEU A 126 -7.51 14.38 1.59
C LEU A 126 -6.60 14.31 2.82
N ILE A 127 -5.32 14.01 2.66
CA ILE A 127 -4.34 14.06 3.75
C ILE A 127 -4.19 15.50 4.26
N ILE A 128 -4.16 16.49 3.38
CA ILE A 128 -4.09 17.91 3.76
C ILE A 128 -5.37 18.31 4.50
N ILE A 129 -6.55 17.97 3.97
CA ILE A 129 -7.85 18.31 4.57
C ILE A 129 -8.01 17.67 5.95
N THR A 130 -7.68 16.39 6.07
CA THR A 130 -7.83 15.65 7.33
C THR A 130 -6.69 15.85 8.31
N ASN A 131 -5.59 16.46 7.85
CA ASN A 131 -4.35 16.59 8.61
C ASN A 131 -3.81 15.24 9.16
N HIS A 132 -4.17 14.14 8.50
CA HIS A 132 -3.89 12.78 8.96
C HIS A 132 -3.64 11.83 7.80
N ILE A 133 -2.46 11.19 7.80
CA ILE A 133 -2.02 10.35 6.67
C ILE A 133 -2.93 9.13 6.47
N ASP A 134 -3.14 8.30 7.50
CA ASP A 134 -3.93 7.06 7.34
C ASP A 134 -5.41 7.35 6.99
N MET A 135 -6.02 8.39 7.58
CA MET A 135 -7.38 8.81 7.26
C MET A 135 -7.50 9.35 5.85
N GLY A 136 -6.57 10.22 5.43
CA GLY A 136 -6.56 10.75 4.07
C GLY A 136 -6.41 9.62 3.05
N LEU A 137 -5.61 8.59 3.36
CA LEU A 137 -5.49 7.38 2.53
C LEU A 137 -6.78 6.55 2.51
N PHE A 138 -7.41 6.33 3.67
CA PHE A 138 -8.67 5.60 3.76
C PHE A 138 -9.77 6.31 2.96
N LEU A 139 -9.94 7.61 3.18
CA LEU A 139 -10.88 8.43 2.43
C LEU A 139 -10.54 8.44 0.95
N ALA A 140 -9.25 8.46 0.56
CA ALA A 140 -8.88 8.40 -0.86
C ALA A 140 -9.30 7.08 -1.50
N LEU A 141 -9.16 5.96 -0.78
CA LEU A 141 -9.65 4.65 -1.24
C LEU A 141 -11.18 4.65 -1.37
N LEU A 142 -11.91 5.27 -0.43
CA LEU A 142 -13.36 5.40 -0.52
C LEU A 142 -13.81 6.35 -1.65
N THR A 143 -13.16 7.50 -1.82
CA THR A 143 -13.47 8.46 -2.88
C THR A 143 -13.21 7.86 -4.25
N THR A 144 -12.09 7.14 -4.41
CA THR A 144 -11.83 6.40 -5.64
C THR A 144 -12.85 5.30 -5.86
N TYR A 145 -13.25 4.55 -4.82
CA TYR A 145 -14.32 3.56 -4.92
C TYR A 145 -15.65 4.15 -5.39
N SER A 146 -16.09 5.26 -4.80
CA SER A 146 -17.31 5.95 -5.22
C SER A 146 -17.21 6.46 -6.67
N GLY A 147 -16.05 6.99 -7.07
CA GLY A 147 -15.79 7.42 -8.44
C GLY A 147 -15.86 6.27 -9.44
N ILE A 148 -15.37 5.08 -9.07
CA ILE A 148 -15.43 3.87 -9.89
C ILE A 148 -16.88 3.47 -10.18
N ILE A 149 -17.74 3.50 -9.14
CA ILE A 149 -19.17 3.18 -9.26
C ILE A 149 -19.90 4.21 -10.13
N VAL A 150 -19.63 5.51 -9.91
CA VAL A 150 -20.31 6.59 -10.66
C VAL A 150 -19.91 6.60 -12.13
N LEU A 151 -18.67 6.24 -12.45
CA LEU A 151 -18.14 6.19 -13.81
C LEU A 151 -18.39 4.86 -14.53
N ASP A 152 -19.15 3.95 -13.92
CA ASP A 152 -19.52 2.64 -14.47
C ASP A 152 -18.32 1.85 -15.02
N LEU A 153 -17.24 1.81 -14.23
CA LEU A 153 -16.03 1.06 -14.61
C LEU A 153 -16.26 -0.45 -14.41
N ASN A 154 -15.49 -1.26 -15.14
CA ASN A 154 -15.59 -2.72 -15.20
C ASN A 154 -15.81 -3.39 -13.81
N GLU A 155 -16.78 -4.29 -13.72
CA GLU A 155 -17.14 -5.07 -12.51
C GLU A 155 -15.94 -5.71 -11.82
N THR A 156 -14.97 -6.23 -12.59
CA THR A 156 -13.73 -6.80 -12.07
C THR A 156 -12.96 -5.80 -11.21
N PHE A 157 -12.89 -4.54 -11.67
CA PHE A 157 -12.18 -3.49 -10.97
C PHE A 157 -12.91 -3.07 -9.68
N ILE A 158 -14.24 -3.02 -9.71
CA ILE A 158 -15.09 -2.75 -8.52
C ILE A 158 -14.84 -3.81 -7.44
N ILE A 159 -14.87 -5.09 -7.81
CA ILE A 159 -14.68 -6.20 -6.87
C ILE A 159 -13.30 -6.13 -6.21
N ILE A 160 -12.26 -5.91 -7.01
CA ILE A 160 -10.88 -5.85 -6.50
C ILE A 160 -10.67 -4.66 -5.58
N HIS A 161 -11.18 -3.49 -5.96
CA HIS A 161 -11.11 -2.31 -5.12
C HIS A 161 -11.86 -2.52 -3.79
N THR A 162 -13.01 -3.20 -3.83
CA THR A 162 -13.77 -3.59 -2.64
C THR A 162 -12.95 -4.47 -1.70
N ILE A 163 -12.28 -5.50 -2.23
CA ILE A 163 -11.40 -6.39 -1.46
C ILE A 163 -10.30 -5.58 -0.76
N ILE A 164 -9.66 -4.65 -1.48
CA ILE A 164 -8.60 -3.81 -0.93
C ILE A 164 -9.13 -2.93 0.22
N VAL A 165 -10.28 -2.29 0.05
CA VAL A 165 -10.91 -1.44 1.09
C VAL A 165 -11.23 -2.25 2.34
N VAL A 166 -11.87 -3.43 2.19
CA VAL A 166 -12.23 -4.29 3.32
C VAL A 166 -10.99 -4.77 4.07
N LEU A 167 -9.96 -5.26 3.36
CA LEU A 167 -8.72 -5.72 3.99
C LEU A 167 -7.97 -4.58 4.67
N PHE A 168 -8.04 -3.36 4.14
CA PHE A 168 -7.44 -2.18 4.75
C PHE A 168 -8.12 -1.84 6.08
N ILE A 169 -9.46 -1.85 6.11
CA ILE A 169 -10.27 -1.67 7.32
C ILE A 169 -9.93 -2.74 8.36
N LEU A 170 -10.00 -4.02 7.98
CA LEU A 170 -9.74 -5.15 8.89
C LEU A 170 -8.36 -5.07 9.52
N ARG A 171 -7.35 -4.62 8.76
CA ARG A 171 -6.01 -4.43 9.29
C ARG A 171 -5.92 -3.29 10.30
N LYS A 172 -6.66 -2.21 10.07
CA LYS A 172 -6.70 -1.06 10.95
C LYS A 172 -7.76 -1.24 12.05
N ASN A 173 -8.44 -2.37 12.23
CA ASN A 173 -9.62 -2.46 13.11
C ASN A 173 -9.36 -2.08 14.59
N ASN A 174 -8.21 -2.45 15.18
CA ASN A 174 -7.85 -1.96 16.53
C ASN A 174 -7.50 -0.46 16.53
N SER A 175 -7.15 0.08 15.37
CA SER A 175 -6.83 1.47 15.12
C SER A 175 -8.04 2.29 14.68
N LEU A 176 -9.08 1.75 14.06
CA LEU A 176 -10.20 2.51 13.48
C LEU A 176 -11.18 2.95 14.57
N THR A 177 -11.53 2.04 15.48
CA THR A 177 -12.28 2.37 16.70
C THR A 177 -11.49 3.31 17.59
N SER A 178 -10.18 3.08 17.79
CA SER A 178 -9.32 4.04 18.48
C SER A 178 -9.15 5.35 17.69
N PHE A 179 -9.22 5.35 16.37
CA PHE A 179 -9.03 6.53 15.50
C PHE A 179 -10.25 7.45 15.50
N PHE A 180 -11.46 6.89 15.55
CA PHE A 180 -12.67 7.68 15.80
C PHE A 180 -12.76 8.14 17.28
N SER A 181 -12.05 7.47 18.20
CA SER A 181 -12.12 7.77 19.64
C SER A 181 -10.88 8.44 20.25
N SER A 182 -9.80 8.67 19.49
CA SER A 182 -8.54 9.26 19.97
C SER A 182 -8.13 10.44 19.11
N ASN A 183 -7.54 11.47 19.73
CA ASN A 183 -6.87 12.57 19.04
C ASN A 183 -5.60 12.03 18.35
N PRO A 184 -5.61 11.78 17.04
CA PRO A 184 -4.46 11.18 16.40
C PRO A 184 -3.39 12.24 16.14
N LYS A 185 -2.11 11.83 16.12
CA LYS A 185 -0.97 12.75 15.90
C LYS A 185 -1.10 13.42 14.53
N THR A 186 -1.28 14.73 14.54
CA THR A 186 -1.47 15.57 13.35
C THR A 186 -0.18 15.67 12.52
N LEU A 187 -0.25 16.11 11.25
CA LEU A 187 0.97 16.41 10.48
C LEU A 187 1.83 17.46 11.19
N ILE A 188 1.18 18.38 11.90
CA ILE A 188 1.82 19.41 12.72
C ILE A 188 2.64 18.75 13.85
N ASP A 189 2.06 17.80 14.59
CA ASP A 189 2.78 17.07 15.65
C ASP A 189 3.97 16.28 15.11
N GLN A 190 3.86 15.75 13.89
CA GLN A 190 4.97 15.03 13.24
C GLN A 190 6.08 15.98 12.76
N PHE A 191 5.74 17.22 12.39
CA PHE A 191 6.70 18.25 12.05
C PHE A 191 7.42 18.79 13.29
N TYR A 192 6.68 19.12 14.36
CA TYR A 192 7.25 19.60 15.62
C TYR A 192 8.14 18.56 16.32
N ASN A 193 7.76 17.27 16.31
CA ASN A 193 8.61 16.23 16.89
C ASN A 193 9.93 15.97 16.13
N ARG A 194 10.08 16.48 14.88
CA ARG A 194 11.35 16.41 14.14
C ARG A 194 12.27 17.62 14.40
N HIS A 195 11.70 18.70 14.92
CA HIS A 195 12.41 19.92 15.29
C HIS A 195 12.03 20.28 16.73
N PRO A 196 12.60 19.61 17.74
CA PRO A 196 12.45 20.05 19.12
C PRO A 196 13.24 21.36 19.24
N TYR A 197 12.53 22.48 19.17
CA TYR A 197 12.99 23.74 19.74
C TYR A 197 12.53 23.80 21.19
#